data_AF-A0A7Y3AH94-F1
#
_entry.id   AF-A0A7Y3AH94-F1
#
_cell.length_a   1.000
_cell.length_b   1.000
_cell.length_c   1.000
_cell.angle_alpha   90.00
_cell.angle_beta   90.00
_cell.angle_gamma   90.00
#
_symmetry.space_group_name_H-M   'P 1'
#
loop_
_entity.id
_entity.type
_entity.pdbx_description
1 polymer ?
#
loop_
_entity_poly.entity_id
_entity_poly.type
_entity_poly.pdbx_seq_one_letter_code
_entity_poly.pdbx_strand_id
1 'polypeptide(L)'
;CRWSGRRLKGIVHDDNCRFYGEICGHAGLFGTAPAVLALCRELLLLRKGEKSRLTISPEVFIKACSPLGTSEWTAGFNRRSDHESSSGDYFSSQSIGHLGFTGTSFWIDPEQDLIVVILTNRVIKGDDQEGIKKLRPEIHNMIVEHLRTER
;
A
#
# COMPACT_ATOMS: atom_id res chain seq x y z
N CYS A 1 11.45 -0.68 -19.36
CA CYS A 1 10.88 0.57 -19.89
C CYS A 1 10.58 0.39 -21.36
N ARG A 2 9.30 0.52 -21.75
CA ARG A 2 8.88 0.33 -23.15
C ARG A 2 9.51 1.37 -24.09
N TRP A 3 9.69 2.61 -23.61
CA TRP A 3 10.26 3.69 -24.42
C TRP A 3 11.77 3.56 -24.66
N SER A 4 12.56 3.21 -23.65
CA SER A 4 14.02 3.13 -23.77
C SER A 4 14.56 1.74 -24.10
N GLY A 5 13.72 0.70 -24.05
CA GLY A 5 14.15 -0.70 -24.12
C GLY A 5 15.02 -1.17 -22.94
N ARG A 6 15.33 -0.29 -21.97
CA ARG A 6 16.21 -0.58 -20.83
C ARG A 6 15.42 -0.99 -19.60
N ARG A 7 16.08 -1.77 -18.73
CA ARG A 7 15.62 -2.01 -17.36
C ARG A 7 15.92 -0.77 -16.52
N LEU A 8 14.90 -0.25 -15.85
CA LEU A 8 15.05 0.89 -14.95
C LEU A 8 15.53 0.40 -13.58
N LYS A 9 16.51 1.09 -13.00
CA LYS A 9 17.03 0.84 -11.65
C LYS A 9 17.29 2.19 -10.98
N GLY A 10 16.65 2.44 -9.84
CA GLY A 10 16.73 3.74 -9.17
C GLY A 10 16.10 4.88 -9.97
N ILE A 11 15.24 4.57 -10.94
CA ILE A 11 14.53 5.52 -11.79
C ILE A 11 13.05 5.16 -11.72
N VAL A 12 12.19 6.17 -11.54
CA VAL A 12 10.73 5.97 -11.44
C VAL A 12 10.17 5.34 -12.71
N HIS A 13 9.23 4.41 -12.56
CA HIS A 13 8.66 3.68 -13.69
C HIS A 13 7.52 4.44 -14.40
N ASP A 14 6.93 5.45 -13.73
CA ASP A 14 5.87 6.29 -14.28
C ASP A 14 6.44 7.29 -15.30
N ASP A 15 5.90 7.27 -16.52
CA ASP A 15 6.44 8.07 -17.63
C ASP A 15 6.19 9.57 -17.42
N ASN A 16 5.02 9.94 -16.87
CA ASN A 16 4.70 11.32 -16.56
C ASN A 16 5.63 11.86 -15.46
N CYS A 17 5.85 11.07 -14.41
CA CYS A 17 6.76 11.44 -13.33
C CYS A 17 8.18 11.65 -13.85
N ARG A 18 8.68 10.77 -14.74
CA ARG A 18 9.99 10.98 -15.39
C ARG A 18 10.04 12.26 -16.20
N PHE A 19 8.98 12.56 -16.96
CA PHE A 19 8.90 13.80 -17.73
C PHE A 19 8.96 15.06 -16.84
N TYR A 20 8.36 15.01 -15.65
CA TYR A 20 8.33 16.12 -14.68
C TYR A 20 9.53 16.17 -13.72
N GLY A 21 10.61 15.42 -13.95
CA GLY A 21 11.81 15.45 -13.10
C GLY A 21 11.90 14.34 -12.04
N GLU A 22 11.26 13.21 -12.31
CA GLU A 22 11.36 11.92 -11.59
C GLU A 22 10.74 11.84 -10.18
N ILE A 23 10.32 12.95 -9.58
CA ILE A 23 9.68 12.99 -8.26
C ILE A 23 8.37 13.79 -8.34
N CYS A 24 7.25 13.14 -8.07
CA CYS A 24 5.90 13.74 -8.08
C CYS A 24 5.06 13.21 -6.91
N GLY A 25 3.92 13.86 -6.62
CA GLY A 25 3.04 13.43 -5.53
C GLY A 25 2.48 12.01 -5.69
N HIS A 26 2.33 11.53 -6.93
CA HIS A 26 1.78 10.21 -7.24
C HIS A 26 2.83 9.11 -7.46
N ALA A 27 4.11 9.47 -7.69
CA ALA A 27 5.17 8.52 -8.02
C ALA A 27 6.58 9.13 -7.80
N GLY A 28 7.61 8.28 -7.71
CA GLY A 28 9.01 8.74 -7.67
C GLY A 28 9.66 8.73 -6.30
N LEU A 29 8.92 8.37 -5.25
CA LEU A 29 9.51 8.11 -3.94
C LEU A 29 10.08 6.69 -3.87
N PHE A 30 11.31 6.58 -3.38
CA PHE A 30 12.00 5.30 -3.12
C PHE A 30 12.28 5.15 -1.63
N GLY A 31 12.21 3.91 -1.13
CA GLY A 31 12.47 3.61 0.26
C GLY A 31 12.61 2.11 0.50
N THR A 32 13.02 1.75 1.71
CA THR A 32 13.12 0.36 2.16
C THR A 32 11.82 -0.08 2.83
N ALA A 33 11.59 -1.39 2.95
CA ALA A 33 10.41 -1.90 3.63
C ALA A 33 10.31 -1.41 5.09
N PRO A 34 11.40 -1.35 5.88
CA PRO A 34 11.37 -0.73 7.21
C PRO A 34 10.99 0.75 7.21
N ALA A 35 11.43 1.54 6.22
CA ALA A 35 11.09 2.97 6.13
C ALA A 35 9.60 3.17 5.81
N VAL A 36 9.06 2.38 4.88
CA VAL A 36 7.62 2.38 4.56
C VAL A 36 6.81 1.92 5.78
N LEU A 37 7.25 0.86 6.46
CA LEU A 37 6.61 0.39 7.70
C LEU A 37 6.61 1.47 8.79
N ALA A 38 7.69 2.24 8.95
CA ALA A 38 7.75 3.35 9.89
C ALA A 38 6.70 4.42 9.56
N LEU A 39 6.54 4.78 8.28
CA LEU A 39 5.45 5.68 7.86
C LEU A 39 4.08 5.08 8.15
N CYS A 40 3.85 3.80 7.80
CA CYS A 40 2.57 3.13 8.05
C CYS A 40 2.22 3.08 9.55
N ARG A 41 3.21 2.94 10.44
CA ARG A 41 3.01 3.01 11.90
C ARG A 41 2.50 4.38 12.33
N GLU A 42 3.08 5.44 11.80
CA GLU A 42 2.59 6.81 12.08
C GLU A 42 1.15 7.02 11.56
N LEU A 43 0.82 6.48 10.38
CA LEU A 43 -0.55 6.52 9.85
C LEU A 43 -1.53 5.68 10.70
N LEU A 44 -1.08 4.55 11.24
CA LEU A 44 -1.87 3.73 12.17
C LEU A 44 -2.19 4.49 13.47
N LEU A 45 -1.21 5.18 14.05
CA LEU A 45 -1.44 6.07 15.20
C LEU A 45 -2.52 7.11 14.87
N LEU A 46 -2.41 7.78 13.72
CA LEU A 46 -3.44 8.72 13.27
C LEU A 46 -4.82 8.06 13.11
N ARG A 47 -4.91 6.84 12.55
CA ARG A 47 -6.19 6.10 12.42
C ARG A 47 -6.84 5.81 13.76
N LYS A 48 -6.03 5.57 14.80
CA LYS A 48 -6.48 5.28 16.17
C LYS A 48 -6.78 6.55 16.98
N GLY A 49 -6.62 7.73 16.39
CA GLY A 49 -6.79 9.01 17.13
C GLY A 49 -5.60 9.35 18.04
N GLU A 50 -4.48 8.64 17.88
CA GLU A 50 -3.30 8.76 18.74
C GLU A 50 -2.30 9.80 18.19
N LYS A 51 -1.36 10.22 19.05
CA LYS A 51 -0.34 11.20 18.67
C LYS A 51 0.68 10.58 17.71
N SER A 52 0.80 11.18 16.53
CA SER A 52 1.83 10.86 15.52
C SER A 52 2.89 11.96 15.44
N ARG A 53 4.05 11.62 14.86
CA ARG A 53 5.10 12.56 14.44
C ARG A 53 4.74 13.34 13.17
N LEU A 54 3.73 12.90 12.43
CA LEU A 54 3.25 13.59 11.23
C LEU A 54 2.50 14.87 11.64
N THR A 55 2.61 15.91 10.82
CA THR A 55 1.96 17.21 11.05
C THR A 55 0.47 17.20 10.65
N ILE A 56 -0.16 16.03 10.61
CA ILE A 56 -1.56 15.83 10.21
C ILE A 56 -2.38 15.57 11.47
N SER A 57 -3.52 16.24 11.62
CA SER A 57 -4.45 15.94 12.72
C SER A 57 -5.05 14.54 12.56
N PRO A 58 -5.13 13.72 13.64
CA PRO A 58 -5.80 12.42 13.60
C PRO A 58 -7.25 12.52 13.11
N GLU A 59 -7.99 13.55 13.52
CA GLU A 59 -9.38 13.77 13.10
C GLU A 59 -9.48 13.99 11.58
N VAL A 60 -8.59 14.81 11.02
CA VAL A 60 -8.53 15.07 9.57
C VAL A 60 -8.16 13.80 8.83
N PHE A 61 -7.20 13.01 9.34
CA PHE A 61 -6.78 11.78 8.70
C PHE A 61 -7.86 10.70 8.73
N ILE A 62 -8.57 10.53 9.85
CA ILE A 62 -9.71 9.62 9.98
C ILE A 62 -10.80 9.99 8.98
N LYS A 63 -11.10 11.29 8.84
CA LYS A 63 -12.04 11.79 7.84
C LYS A 63 -11.57 11.48 6.42
N ALA A 64 -10.28 11.67 6.12
CA ALA A 64 -9.70 11.36 4.81
C ALA A 64 -9.78 9.86 4.47
N CYS A 65 -9.70 8.99 5.49
CA CYS A 65 -9.82 7.53 5.34
C CYS A 65 -11.27 7.03 5.28
N SER A 66 -12.26 7.93 5.34
CA SER A 66 -13.67 7.55 5.21
C SER A 66 -14.00 7.21 3.74
N PRO A 67 -14.94 6.28 3.48
CA PRO A 67 -15.34 5.93 2.12
C PRO A 67 -15.85 7.13 1.34
N LEU A 68 -15.43 7.24 0.07
CA LEU A 68 -16.01 8.19 -0.88
C LEU A 68 -17.25 7.55 -1.51
N GLY A 69 -18.42 7.75 -0.88
CA GLY A 69 -19.68 7.13 -1.29
C GLY A 69 -19.64 5.60 -1.14
N THR A 70 -20.07 4.88 -2.17
CA THR A 70 -20.02 3.41 -2.24
C THR A 70 -18.69 2.87 -2.77
N SER A 71 -17.71 3.72 -3.06
CA SER A 71 -16.45 3.30 -3.69
C SER A 71 -15.52 2.56 -2.73
N GLU A 72 -14.64 1.74 -3.29
CA GLU A 72 -13.53 1.08 -2.58
C GLU A 72 -12.35 2.01 -2.33
N TRP A 73 -12.58 3.32 -2.42
CA TRP A 73 -11.57 4.35 -2.31
C TRP A 73 -11.91 5.33 -1.19
N THR A 74 -10.84 5.88 -0.63
CA THR A 74 -10.85 7.00 0.30
C THR A 74 -10.09 8.16 -0.34
N ALA A 75 -9.85 9.25 0.39
CA ALA A 75 -8.94 10.29 -0.08
C ALA A 75 -7.47 9.79 -0.02
N GLY A 76 -7.07 9.05 -1.07
CA GLY A 76 -5.68 8.62 -1.29
C GLY A 76 -5.37 7.16 -0.97
N PHE A 77 -6.33 6.36 -0.48
CA PHE A 77 -6.12 4.93 -0.19
C PHE A 77 -7.22 4.05 -0.74
N ASN A 78 -6.85 2.80 -1.03
CA ASN A 78 -7.76 1.68 -1.23
C ASN A 78 -8.40 1.28 0.10
N ARG A 79 -9.66 0.85 0.05
CA ARG A 79 -10.33 0.06 1.09
C ARG A 79 -10.29 -1.40 0.71
N ARG A 80 -10.44 -2.27 1.71
CA ARG A 80 -10.65 -3.70 1.46
C ARG A 80 -11.92 -3.89 0.63
N SER A 81 -11.80 -4.69 -0.43
CA SER A 81 -12.93 -5.16 -1.23
C SER A 81 -13.63 -6.33 -0.55
N ASP A 82 -14.93 -6.50 -0.77
CA ASP A 82 -15.66 -7.71 -0.39
C ASP A 82 -15.45 -8.89 -1.36
N HIS A 83 -14.89 -8.61 -2.54
CA HIS A 83 -14.60 -9.60 -3.59
C HIS A 83 -13.18 -9.41 -4.15
N GLU A 84 -12.37 -10.47 -4.13
CA GLU A 84 -11.00 -10.47 -4.67
C GLU A 84 -10.10 -9.36 -4.08
N SER A 85 -10.18 -9.12 -2.76
CA SER A 85 -9.38 -8.07 -2.12
C SER A 85 -7.88 -8.35 -2.20
N SER A 86 -7.11 -7.35 -2.63
CA SER A 86 -5.65 -7.41 -2.61
C SER A 86 -5.03 -7.45 -1.19
N SER A 87 -5.82 -7.17 -0.15
CA SER A 87 -5.44 -7.33 1.26
C SER A 87 -5.58 -8.77 1.77
N GLY A 88 -6.09 -9.69 0.95
CA GLY A 88 -6.54 -11.00 1.43
C GLY A 88 -7.84 -10.93 2.21
N ASP A 89 -8.19 -12.05 2.83
CA ASP A 89 -9.52 -12.30 3.39
C ASP A 89 -9.67 -11.79 4.83
N TYR A 90 -8.55 -11.71 5.55
CA TYR A 90 -8.58 -11.50 7.00
C TYR A 90 -8.43 -10.06 7.45
N PHE A 91 -8.08 -9.11 6.59
CA PHE A 91 -8.07 -7.69 6.95
C PHE A 91 -9.49 -7.21 7.25
N SER A 92 -9.64 -6.26 8.18
CA SER A 92 -10.94 -5.68 8.55
C SER A 92 -11.48 -4.74 7.47
N SER A 93 -12.76 -4.40 7.58
CA SER A 93 -13.39 -3.36 6.73
C SER A 93 -12.88 -1.95 7.03
N GLN A 94 -12.20 -1.74 8.16
CA GLN A 94 -11.58 -0.46 8.55
C GLN A 94 -10.16 -0.28 7.99
N SER A 95 -9.64 -1.30 7.31
CA SER A 95 -8.31 -1.28 6.73
C SER A 95 -8.20 -0.35 5.53
N ILE A 96 -7.02 0.26 5.40
CA ILE A 96 -6.63 1.07 4.25
C ILE A 96 -5.34 0.55 3.66
N GLY A 97 -5.17 0.70 2.35
CA GLY A 97 -3.96 0.28 1.67
C GLY A 97 -3.66 1.09 0.42
N HIS A 98 -2.53 0.80 -0.20
CA HIS A 98 -2.19 1.35 -1.51
C HIS A 98 -1.39 0.34 -2.31
N LEU A 99 -1.70 0.23 -3.60
CA LEU A 99 -1.00 -0.64 -4.53
C LEU A 99 -0.01 0.14 -5.38
N GLY A 100 1.13 -0.45 -5.69
CA GLY A 100 2.12 0.11 -6.60
C GLY A 100 2.24 -0.71 -7.88
N PHE A 101 2.46 -0.01 -8.99
CA PHE A 101 2.60 -0.59 -10.33
C PHE A 101 3.72 -1.63 -10.45
N THR A 102 4.84 -1.40 -9.76
CA THR A 102 5.99 -2.32 -9.73
C THR A 102 5.74 -3.56 -8.87
N GLY A 103 4.55 -3.69 -8.26
CA GLY A 103 4.18 -4.81 -7.40
C GLY A 103 4.41 -4.54 -5.92
N THR A 104 4.65 -3.28 -5.54
CA THR A 104 4.65 -2.88 -4.13
C THR A 104 3.23 -2.79 -3.60
N SER A 105 3.06 -2.88 -2.29
CA SER A 105 1.82 -2.53 -1.59
C SER A 105 2.06 -2.37 -0.10
N PHE A 106 1.19 -1.63 0.57
CA PHE A 106 1.04 -1.72 2.01
C PHE A 106 -0.44 -1.75 2.38
N TRP A 107 -0.72 -2.36 3.52
CA TRP A 107 -2.05 -2.36 4.15
C TRP A 107 -1.91 -2.12 5.65
N ILE A 108 -2.84 -1.36 6.21
CA ILE A 108 -2.91 -0.95 7.62
C ILE A 108 -4.31 -1.31 8.12
N ASP A 109 -4.38 -2.11 9.17
CA ASP A 109 -5.62 -2.49 9.84
C ASP A 109 -5.61 -2.00 11.30
N PRO A 110 -6.40 -0.97 11.63
CA PRO A 110 -6.45 -0.43 12.99
C PRO A 110 -7.16 -1.35 13.99
N GLU A 111 -8.04 -2.26 13.55
CA GLU A 111 -8.75 -3.17 14.45
C GLU A 111 -7.86 -4.32 14.91
N GLN A 112 -6.96 -4.77 14.04
CA GLN A 112 -6.05 -5.89 14.32
C GLN A 112 -4.64 -5.44 14.75
N ASP A 113 -4.38 -4.14 14.81
CA ASP A 113 -3.05 -3.55 15.04
C ASP A 113 -2.00 -4.13 14.08
N LEU A 114 -2.39 -4.27 12.80
CA LEU A 114 -1.63 -5.00 11.79
C LEU A 114 -1.20 -4.08 10.66
N ILE A 115 0.07 -4.20 10.26
CA ILE A 115 0.61 -3.57 9.07
C ILE A 115 1.36 -4.62 8.27
N VAL A 116 1.09 -4.69 6.97
CA VAL A 116 1.85 -5.52 6.04
C VAL A 116 2.40 -4.63 4.92
N VAL A 117 3.71 -4.76 4.66
CA VAL A 117 4.41 -4.04 3.59
C VAL A 117 5.07 -5.05 2.67
N ILE A 118 4.76 -4.97 1.39
CA ILE A 118 5.31 -5.82 0.33
C ILE A 118 6.05 -4.91 -0.65
N LEU A 119 7.35 -5.11 -0.80
CA LEU A 119 8.16 -4.44 -1.83
C LEU A 119 8.68 -5.47 -2.83
N THR A 120 8.05 -5.55 -3.99
CA THR A 120 8.52 -6.39 -5.11
C THR A 120 8.83 -5.55 -6.35
N ASN A 121 9.35 -6.20 -7.38
CA ASN A 121 9.58 -5.62 -8.70
C ASN A 121 9.08 -6.57 -9.79
N ARG A 122 7.76 -6.74 -9.88
CA ARG A 122 7.11 -7.67 -10.83
C ARG A 122 7.42 -7.32 -12.29
N VAL A 123 7.65 -6.04 -12.60
CA VAL A 123 7.86 -5.55 -13.97
C VAL A 123 9.16 -6.05 -14.59
N ILE A 124 10.07 -6.64 -13.79
CA ILE A 124 11.25 -7.31 -14.33
C ILE A 124 10.91 -8.53 -15.20
N LYS A 125 9.72 -9.13 -14.98
CA LYS A 125 9.20 -10.27 -15.73
C LYS A 125 8.25 -9.87 -16.87
N GLY A 126 8.04 -8.57 -17.10
CA GLY A 126 7.11 -8.04 -18.09
C GLY A 126 5.86 -7.41 -17.47
N ASP A 127 4.84 -7.20 -18.29
CA ASP A 127 3.66 -6.41 -17.93
C ASP A 127 2.50 -7.24 -17.35
N ASP A 128 2.68 -8.57 -17.25
CA ASP A 128 1.71 -9.47 -16.62
C ASP A 128 1.52 -9.14 -15.13
N GLN A 129 0.25 -9.07 -14.71
CA GLN A 129 -0.17 -8.73 -13.36
C GLN A 129 -0.69 -9.94 -12.58
N GLU A 130 -0.95 -11.08 -13.25
CA GLU A 130 -1.63 -12.21 -12.62
C GLU A 130 -0.86 -12.77 -11.43
N GLY A 131 0.47 -12.85 -11.55
CA GLY A 131 1.32 -13.29 -10.43
C GLY A 131 1.22 -12.39 -9.19
N ILE A 132 1.19 -11.05 -9.36
CA ILE A 132 1.13 -10.14 -8.21
C ILE A 132 -0.27 -10.02 -7.61
N LYS A 133 -1.31 -10.20 -8.44
CA LYS A 133 -2.71 -10.24 -7.97
C LYS A 133 -2.96 -11.44 -7.06
N LYS A 134 -2.32 -12.59 -7.32
CA LYS A 134 -2.38 -13.79 -6.46
C LYS A 134 -1.46 -13.66 -5.24
N LEU A 135 -0.21 -13.24 -5.46
CA LEU A 135 0.80 -13.19 -4.40
C LEU A 135 0.42 -12.27 -3.24
N ARG A 136 -0.20 -11.11 -3.51
CA ARG A 136 -0.58 -10.15 -2.46
C ARG A 136 -1.53 -10.79 -1.44
N PRO A 137 -2.77 -11.20 -1.78
CA PRO A 137 -3.69 -11.77 -0.80
C PRO A 137 -3.13 -13.03 -0.13
N GLU A 138 -2.41 -13.89 -0.85
CA GLU A 138 -1.76 -15.08 -0.28
C GLU A 138 -0.78 -14.72 0.85
N ILE A 139 0.13 -13.76 0.62
CA ILE A 139 1.07 -13.32 1.66
C ILE A 139 0.34 -12.71 2.85
N HIS A 140 -0.65 -11.85 2.63
CA HIS A 140 -1.40 -11.23 3.73
C HIS A 140 -2.11 -12.30 4.57
N ASN A 141 -2.74 -13.27 3.93
CA ASN A 141 -3.43 -14.37 4.61
C ASN A 141 -2.45 -15.21 5.43
N MET A 142 -1.35 -15.65 4.84
CA MET A 142 -0.32 -16.43 5.53
C MET A 142 0.23 -15.72 6.77
N ILE A 143 0.49 -14.41 6.67
CA ILE A 143 0.97 -13.61 7.81
C ILE A 143 -0.06 -13.58 8.94
N VAL A 144 -1.34 -13.31 8.61
CA VAL A 144 -2.39 -13.24 9.62
C VAL A 144 -2.63 -14.60 10.27
N GLU A 145 -2.65 -15.68 9.49
CA GLU A 145 -2.78 -17.05 10.01
C GLU A 145 -1.63 -17.39 10.97
N HIS A 146 -0.39 -17.10 10.57
CA HIS A 146 0.78 -17.34 11.42
C HIS A 146 0.69 -16.56 12.75
N LEU A 147 0.37 -15.26 12.69
CA LEU A 147 0.23 -14.42 13.89
C LEU A 147 -0.94 -14.83 14.80
N ARG A 148 -1.94 -15.56 14.28
CA ARG A 148 -3.03 -16.14 15.09
C ARG A 148 -2.61 -17.44 15.77
N THR A 149 -1.74 -18.23 15.15
CA THR A 149 -1.24 -19.48 15.75
C THR A 149 -0.25 -19.27 16.89
N GLU A 150 0.38 -18.10 16.97
CA GLU A 150 1.33 -17.75 18.03
C GLU A 150 0.70 -17.10 19.27
N ARG A 151 -0.63 -16.94 19.30
CA ARG A 151 -1.40 -16.44 20.46
C ARG A 151 -1.98 -17.60 21.27
#